data_AF-K2BI63-F1
#
_entry.id   AF-K2BI63-F1
#
_cell.length_a   1.000
_cell.length_b   1.000
_cell.length_c   1.000
_cell.angle_alpha   90.00
_cell.angle_beta   90.00
_cell.angle_gamma   90.00
#
_symmetry.space_group_name_H-M   'P 1'
#
loop_
_entity.id
_entity.type
_entity.pdbx_description
1 polymer ?
#
loop_
_entity_poly.entity_id
_entity_poly.type
_entity_poly.pdbx_seq_one_letter_code
_entity_poly.pdbx_strand_id
1 'polypeptide(L)' 'MSFQNFIDTLLEKMKTTIKTESVVGDPITVGEITIVPIAKVTFGFGAGGEDLDTKNKG' A
#
# COMPACT_ATOMS: atom_id res chain seq x y z
N MET A 1 -1.22 29.76 -3.15
CA MET A 1 -1.37 28.31 -3.36
C MET A 1 -2.78 27.93 -2.99
N SER A 2 -3.61 27.56 -3.97
CA SER A 2 -4.96 27.06 -3.71
C SER A 2 -4.89 25.66 -3.10
N PHE A 3 -5.82 25.36 -2.20
CA PHE A 3 -5.96 24.04 -1.56
C PHE A 3 -6.06 22.89 -2.58
N GLN A 4 -6.67 23.16 -3.74
CA GLN A 4 -6.76 22.23 -4.86
C GLN A 4 -5.38 21.72 -5.30
N ASN A 5 -4.40 22.62 -5.49
CA ASN A 5 -3.06 22.26 -5.94
C ASN A 5 -2.30 21.42 -4.89
N PHE A 6 -2.61 21.60 -3.59
CA PHE A 6 -2.03 20.81 -2.52
C PHE A 6 -2.57 19.37 -2.53
N ILE A 7 -3.89 19.21 -2.72
CA ILE A 7 -4.53 17.91 -2.85
C ILE A 7 -4.04 17.18 -4.11
N ASP A 8 -3.92 17.86 -5.25
CA ASP A 8 -3.40 17.26 -6.48
C ASP A 8 -1.95 16.77 -6.31
N THR A 9 -1.09 17.59 -5.68
CA THR A 9 0.30 17.21 -5.40
C THR A 9 0.39 16.03 -4.41
N LEU A 10 -0.50 15.98 -3.42
CA LEU A 10 -0.57 14.90 -2.45
C LEU A 10 -0.96 13.58 -3.13
N LEU A 11 -1.99 13.62 -3.99
CA LEU A 11 -2.46 12.46 -4.74
C LEU A 11 -1.43 11.97 -5.76
N GLU A 12 -0.72 12.87 -6.46
CA GLU A 12 0.39 12.49 -7.35
C GLU A 12 1.53 11.79 -6.60
N LYS A 13 1.93 12.33 -5.43
CA LYS A 13 2.94 11.69 -4.58
C LYS A 13 2.46 10.33 -4.09
N MET A 14 1.21 10.21 -3.65
CA MET A 14 0.64 8.95 -3.18
C MET A 14 0.58 7.90 -4.29
N LYS A 15 0.18 8.28 -5.51
CA LYS A 15 0.17 7.41 -6.70
C LYS A 15 1.58 6.89 -7.04
N THR A 16 2.60 7.69 -6.78
CA THR A 16 4.00 7.33 -7.00
C THR A 16 4.55 6.44 -5.86
N THR A 17 4.07 6.63 -4.63
CA THR A 17 4.48 5.90 -3.41
C THR A 17 3.72 4.58 -3.20
N ILE A 18 2.60 4.33 -3.88
CA ILE A 18 1.92 3.00 -3.93
C ILE A 18 2.82 1.89 -4.50
N LYS A 19 4.00 2.24 -5.03
CA LYS A 19 5.02 1.26 -5.40
C LYS A 19 5.35 0.35 -4.23
N THR A 20 5.28 -0.94 -4.50
CA THR A 20 5.69 -2.00 -3.60
C THR A 20 7.13 -1.78 -3.11
N GLU A 21 7.32 -1.73 -1.80
CA GLU A 21 8.64 -1.78 -1.19
C GLU A 21 9.02 -3.26 -0.94
N SER A 22 10.22 -3.65 -1.37
CA SER A 22 10.75 -5.00 -1.11
C SER A 22 11.83 -4.90 -0.05
N VAL A 23 11.63 -5.57 1.08
CA VAL A 23 12.61 -5.67 2.16
C VAL A 23 13.38 -6.96 1.97
N VAL A 24 14.71 -6.83 1.85
CA VAL A 24 15.63 -7.96 1.84
C VAL A 24 16.07 -8.17 3.29
N GLY A 25 15.76 -9.34 3.85
CA GLY A 25 16.22 -9.71 5.19
C GLY A 25 17.60 -10.36 5.15
N ASP A 26 18.14 -10.61 6.34
CA ASP A 26 19.46 -11.22 6.49
C ASP A 26 19.47 -12.66 5.95
N PRO A 27 20.54 -13.07 5.23
CA PRO A 27 20.67 -14.43 4.73
C PRO A 27 20.74 -15.46 5.86
N ILE A 28 19.98 -16.54 5.73
CA ILE A 28 19.97 -17.66 6.67
C ILE A 28 20.70 -18.84 6.03
N THR A 29 21.83 -19.23 6.60
CA THR A 29 22.61 -20.38 6.11
C THR A 29 22.20 -21.64 6.86
N VAL A 30 21.77 -22.67 6.13
CA VAL A 30 21.45 -24.00 6.68
C VAL A 30 22.29 -25.03 5.93
N GLY A 31 23.34 -25.52 6.59
CA GLY A 31 24.32 -26.41 5.94
C GLY A 31 25.01 -25.72 4.77
N GLU A 32 24.82 -26.26 3.56
CA GLU A 32 25.37 -25.71 2.31
C GLU A 32 24.39 -24.77 1.55
N ILE A 33 23.19 -24.54 2.10
CA ILE A 33 22.14 -23.75 1.44
C ILE A 33 22.01 -22.38 2.12
N THR A 34 22.00 -21.31 1.33
CA THR A 34 21.72 -19.94 1.79
C THR A 34 20.32 -19.51 1.35
N ILE A 35 19.48 -19.17 2.31
CA ILE A 35 18.12 -18.70 2.10
C ILE A 35 18.12 -17.18 2.26
N VAL A 36 17.66 -16.44 1.24
CA VAL A 36 17.51 -14.97 1.30
C VAL A 36 16.02 -14.64 1.39
N PRO A 37 15.52 -14.19 2.55
CA PRO A 37 14.12 -13.83 2.70
C PRO A 37 13.82 -12.49 2.03
N ILE A 38 12.84 -12.48 1.12
CA ILE A 38 12.35 -11.28 0.43
C ILE A 38 10.89 -11.05 0.83
N ALA A 39 10.61 -9.94 1.52
CA ALA A 39 9.25 -9.53 1.87
C ALA A 39 8.78 -8.44 0.91
N LYS A 40 7.64 -8.67 0.25
CA LYS A 40 7.04 -7.74 -0.71
C LYS A 40 5.84 -7.03 -0.07
N VAL A 41 5.99 -5.76 0.31
CA VAL A 41 4.92 -4.97 0.93
C VAL A 41 4.25 -4.10 -0.13
N THR A 42 2.96 -4.29 -0.36
CA THR A 42 2.18 -3.50 -1.33
C THR A 42 1.13 -2.68 -0.59
N PHE A 43 1.13 -1.36 -0.80
CA PHE A 43 0.15 -0.46 -0.22
C PHE A 43 -0.95 -0.17 -1.25
N GLY A 44 -2.18 -0.57 -0.95
CA GLY A 44 -3.36 -0.26 -1.76
C GLY A 44 -4.28 0.71 -1.03
N PHE A 45 -4.75 1.75 -1.71
CA PHE A 45 -5.77 2.65 -1.20
C PHE A 45 -7.13 2.25 -1.79
N GLY A 46 -8.04 1.75 -0.95
CA GLY A 46 -9.43 1.51 -1.30
C GLY A 46 -10.28 2.70 -0.88
N ALA A 47 -11.00 3.31 -1.81
CA ALA A 47 -12.05 4.26 -1.46
C ALA A 47 -13.24 3.47 -0.90
N GLY A 48 -13.25 3.24 0.41
CA GLY A 48 -14.41 2.69 1.12
C GLY A 48 -15.49 3.76 1.22
N GLY A 49 -16.45 3.74 0.31
CA GLY A 49 -17.80 4.22 0.61
C GLY A 49 -18.52 3.08 1.33
N GLU A 50 -18.85 3.27 2.60
CA GLU A 50 -19.84 2.44 3.25
C GLU A 50 -21.20 2.70 2.57
N ASP A 51 -21.60 1.88 1.61
CA ASP A 51 -23.01 1.78 1.27
C ASP A 51 -23.63 0.90 2.36
N LEU A 52 -23.90 1.51 3.52
CA LEU A 52 -24.81 0.93 4.49
C LEU A 52 -26.19 0.97 3.84
N ASP A 53 -26.48 -0.07 3.05
CA ASP A 53 -27.78 -0.43 2.52
C ASP A 53 -28.83 -0.21 3.62
N THR A 54 -29.45 0.96 3.62
CA THR A 54 -30.52 1.31 4.55
C THR A 54 -31.75 0.59 4.02
N LYS A 55 -31.81 -0.72 4.29
CA LYS A 55 -32.98 -1.55 4.04
C LYS A 55 -34.08 -1.17 5.05
N ASN A 56 -34.56 0.07 4.99
CA ASN A 56 -35.84 0.45 5.57
C ASN A 56 -36.93 -0.09 4.66
N LYS A 57 -37.31 -1.35 4.91
CA LYS A 57 -38.65 -1.83 4.62
C LYS A 57 -39.52 -1.48 5.84
N GLY A 58 -40.29 -0.42 5.72
CA GLY A 58 -41.38 -0.02 6.60
C GLY A 58 -42.51 0.52 5.74
#